data_AF-A0A3B9ZL15-F1
#
_entry.id   AF-A0A3B9ZL15-F1
#
_cell.length_a   1.000
_cell.length_b   1.000
_cell.length_c   1.000
_cell.angle_alpha   90.00
_cell.angle_beta   90.00
_cell.angle_gamma   90.00
#
_symmetry.space_group_name_H-M   'P 1'
#
loop_
_entity.id
_entity.type
_entity.pdbx_description
1 polymer ?
#
loop_
_entity_poly.entity_id
_entity_poly.type
_entity_poly.pdbx_seq_one_letter_code
_entity_poly.pdbx_strand_id
1 'polypeptide(L)'
;VVHIIGPEMGITQPGMTIVCGDSHTSTHGAFGTIAFGIGTSEVEMVLASQCIMQPKPKKMLISVDGKLNKGVTAKDIALYFIS
;
A
#
# COMPACT_ATOMS: atom_id res chain seq x y z
N VAL A 1 4.02 12.40 -2.06
CA VAL A 1 5.17 12.80 -1.19
C VAL A 1 5.17 12.03 0.12
N VAL A 2 4.05 11.99 0.85
CA VAL A 2 3.96 11.27 2.13
C VAL A 2 4.39 9.78 2.05
N HIS A 3 4.08 9.10 0.94
CA HIS A 3 4.45 7.69 0.72
C HIS A 3 5.92 7.44 0.36
N ILE A 4 6.71 8.50 0.16
CA ILE A 4 8.16 8.42 -0.03
C ILE A 4 8.84 8.63 1.32
N ILE A 5 8.43 9.68 2.04
CA ILE A 5 9.01 10.09 3.31
C ILE A 5 8.88 9.00 4.38
N GLY A 6 7.72 8.35 4.50
CA GLY A 6 7.49 7.31 5.51
C GLY A 6 8.50 6.16 5.42
N PRO A 7 8.68 5.53 4.25
CA PRO A 7 9.73 4.54 4.05
C PRO A 7 11.16 5.07 4.21
N GLU A 8 11.47 6.25 3.65
CA GLU A 8 12.81 6.85 3.75
C GLU A 8 13.25 7.10 5.19
N MET A 9 12.32 7.48 6.07
CA MET A 9 12.59 7.68 7.50
C MET A 9 12.49 6.40 8.33
N GLY A 10 12.29 5.24 7.70
CA GLY A 10 12.18 3.96 8.40
C GLY A 10 10.90 3.76 9.20
N ILE A 11 9.86 4.58 8.99
CA ILE A 11 8.57 4.47 9.68
C ILE A 11 7.74 3.30 9.12
N THR A 12 7.96 2.96 7.85
CA THR A 12 7.27 1.85 7.18
C THR A 12 8.07 0.56 7.35
N GLN A 13 7.58 -0.35 8.20
CA GLN A 13 8.27 -1.62 8.49
C GLN A 13 7.36 -2.83 8.23
N PRO A 14 7.92 -4.00 7.84
CA PRO A 14 7.15 -5.22 7.63
C PRO A 14 6.26 -5.60 8.81
N GLY A 15 5.04 -6.07 8.53
CA GLY A 15 4.08 -6.50 9.55
C GLY A 15 3.23 -5.37 10.14
N MET A 16 3.48 -4.10 9.78
CA MET A 16 2.64 -2.99 10.22
C MET A 16 1.30 -2.93 9.47
N THR A 17 0.29 -2.36 10.13
CA THR A 17 -0.92 -1.85 9.48
C THR A 17 -0.81 -0.33 9.39
N ILE A 18 -0.87 0.23 8.17
CA ILE A 18 -0.66 1.65 7.91
C ILE A 18 -1.88 2.22 7.20
N VAL A 19 -2.45 3.28 7.77
CA VAL A 19 -3.60 3.97 7.20
C VAL A 19 -3.33 5.47 7.15
N CYS A 20 -3.82 6.12 6.09
CA CYS A 20 -3.68 7.55 5.90
C CYS A 20 -4.87 8.07 5.08
N GLY A 21 -5.18 9.36 5.20
CA GLY A 21 -6.22 10.04 4.41
C GLY A 21 -5.89 10.22 2.91
N ASP A 22 -4.90 9.48 2.39
CA ASP A 22 -4.47 9.50 0.99
C ASP A 22 -4.81 8.17 0.31
N SER A 23 -5.32 8.23 -0.92
CA SER A 23 -5.74 7.05 -1.68
C SER A 23 -4.57 6.12 -2.10
N HIS A 24 -3.34 6.62 -2.16
CA HIS A 24 -2.16 5.89 -2.60
C HIS A 24 -1.37 5.26 -1.46
N THR A 25 -1.93 5.22 -0.25
CA THR A 25 -1.35 4.59 0.95
C THR A 25 -0.96 3.12 0.72
N SER A 26 -1.60 2.44 -0.25
CA SER A 26 -1.22 1.11 -0.71
C SER A 26 0.24 0.97 -1.16
N THR A 27 0.92 2.07 -1.51
CA THR A 27 2.35 2.11 -1.86
C THR A 27 3.23 1.51 -0.76
N HIS A 28 2.88 1.70 0.51
CA HIS A 28 3.62 1.13 1.64
C HIS A 28 3.59 -0.41 1.65
N GLY A 29 2.62 -1.03 1.00
CA GLY A 29 2.52 -2.48 0.85
C GLY A 29 3.76 -3.13 0.21
N ALA A 30 4.56 -2.37 -0.56
CA ALA A 30 5.84 -2.81 -1.09
C ALA A 30 6.84 -3.26 0.01
N PHE A 31 6.64 -2.81 1.26
CA PHE A 31 7.46 -3.14 2.42
C PHE A 31 6.85 -4.26 3.28
N GLY A 32 5.88 -5.02 2.77
CA GLY A 32 5.26 -6.11 3.53
C GLY A 32 4.28 -5.65 4.61
N THR A 33 3.66 -4.48 4.41
CA THR A 33 2.62 -3.92 5.30
C THR A 33 1.22 -4.19 4.77
N ILE A 34 0.22 -4.17 5.64
CA ILE A 34 -1.18 -3.98 5.24
C ILE A 34 -1.44 -2.48 5.22
N ALA A 35 -1.52 -1.87 4.03
CA ALA A 35 -1.65 -0.42 3.91
C ALA A 35 -2.76 -0.01 2.94
N PHE A 36 -3.62 0.91 3.38
CA PHE A 36 -4.78 1.37 2.60
C PHE A 36 -5.22 2.79 3.01
N GLY A 37 -5.81 3.50 2.07
CA GLY A 37 -6.37 4.83 2.31
C GLY A 37 -7.70 4.75 3.05
N ILE A 38 -7.97 5.72 3.91
CA ILE A 38 -9.18 5.80 4.73
C ILE A 38 -9.81 7.19 4.68
N GLY A 39 -11.11 7.29 4.95
CA GLY A 39 -11.83 8.56 4.99
C GLY A 39 -11.54 9.38 6.25
N THR A 40 -11.92 10.66 6.25
CA THR A 40 -11.65 11.59 7.37
C THR A 40 -12.22 11.08 8.71
N SER A 41 -13.44 10.55 8.73
CA SER A 41 -14.04 10.00 9.95
C SER A 41 -13.33 8.74 10.45
N GLU A 42 -12.75 7.95 9.55
CA GLU A 42 -11.93 6.79 9.93
C GLU A 42 -10.57 7.24 10.46
N VAL A 43 -9.98 8.32 9.91
CA VAL A 43 -8.75 8.91 10.47
C VAL A 43 -9.00 9.36 11.91
N GLU A 44 -10.11 10.05 12.17
CA GLU A 44 -10.51 10.44 13.53
C GLU A 44 -10.62 9.22 14.45
N MET A 45 -11.29 8.16 14.00
CA MET A 45 -11.41 6.90 14.76
C MET A 45 -10.05 6.27 15.08
N VAL A 46 -9.14 6.22 14.11
CA VAL A 46 -7.79 5.67 14.29
C VAL A 46 -6.97 6.53 15.25
N LEU A 47 -7.05 7.86 15.14
CA LEU A 47 -6.38 8.76 16.08
C LEU A 47 -6.93 8.60 17.51
N ALA A 48 -8.24 8.37 17.65
CA ALA A 48 -8.87 8.19 18.95
C ALA A 48 -8.59 6.81 19.60
N SER A 49 -8.48 5.74 18.80
CA SER A 49 -8.52 4.37 19.32
C SER A 49 -7.38 3.46 18.86
N GLN A 50 -6.54 3.90 17.92
CA GLN A 50 -5.55 3.08 17.21
C GLN A 50 -6.16 1.83 16.54
N CYS A 51 -7.47 1.86 16.30
CA CYS A 51 -8.25 0.78 15.73
C CYS A 51 -9.11 1.30 14.57
N ILE A 52 -9.44 0.42 13.64
CA ILE A 52 -10.37 0.70 12.56
C ILE A 52 -11.18 -0.55 12.25
N MET A 53 -12.50 -0.39 12.07
CA MET A 53 -13.34 -1.46 11.58
C MET A 53 -13.20 -1.56 10.06
N GLN A 54 -12.76 -2.70 9.57
CA GLN A 54 -12.65 -2.98 8.14
C GLN A 54 -13.22 -4.36 7.83
N PRO A 55 -13.98 -4.51 6.72
CA PRO A 55 -14.33 -5.83 6.23
C PRO A 55 -13.04 -6.57 5.82
N LYS A 56 -13.04 -7.90 5.97
CA LYS A 56 -11.89 -8.70 5.54
C LYS A 56 -11.70 -8.57 4.02
N PRO A 57 -10.56 -8.04 3.53
CA PRO A 57 -10.34 -7.88 2.10
C PRO A 57 -10.17 -9.24 1.43
N LYS A 58 -10.60 -9.31 0.16
CA LYS A 58 -10.25 -10.44 -0.70
C LYS A 58 -8.76 -10.40 -1.00
N LYS A 59 -8.15 -11.56 -1.18
CA LYS A 59 -6.73 -11.70 -1.50
C LYS A 59 -6.57 -12.18 -2.93
N MET A 60 -5.65 -11.58 -3.65
CA MET A 60 -5.25 -11.98 -4.99
C MET A 60 -3.72 -12.08 -5.01
N LEU A 61 -3.19 -13.19 -5.51
CA LEU A 61 -1.76 -13.36 -5.73
C LEU A 61 -1.48 -13.16 -7.21
N ILE A 62 -0.54 -12.27 -7.52
CA ILE A 62 0.02 -12.11 -8.85
C ILE A 62 1.46 -12.62 -8.81
N SER A 63 1.76 -13.67 -9.59
CA SER A 63 3.13 -14.16 -9.78
C SER A 63 3.72 -13.54 -11.04
N VAL A 64 4.96 -13.06 -10.96
CA VAL A 64 5.70 -12.50 -12.09
C VAL A 64 6.99 -13.28 -12.24
N ASP A 65 7.08 -14.04 -13.33
CA ASP A 65 8.17 -14.96 -13.61
C ASP A 65 8.95 -14.53 -14.87
N GLY A 66 10.26 -14.76 -14.89
CA GLY A 66 11.13 -14.43 -16.04
C GLY A 66 11.90 -13.12 -15.89
N LYS A 67 12.39 -12.59 -17.01
CA LYS A 67 13.17 -11.33 -17.06
C LYS A 67 12.50 -10.34 -17.99
N LEU A 68 12.50 -9.07 -17.59
CA LEU A 68 11.95 -7.99 -18.41
C LEU A 68 12.82 -7.75 -19.65
N ASN A 69 12.14 -7.54 -20.78
CA ASN A 69 12.80 -7.14 -22.02
C ASN A 69 13.37 -5.72 -21.88
N LYS A 70 14.32 -5.38 -22.76
CA LYS A 70 14.94 -4.03 -22.77
C LYS A 70 13.86 -2.96 -22.92
N GLY A 71 13.88 -1.98 -22.01
CA GLY A 71 12.93 -0.86 -22.00
C GLY A 71 11.61 -1.14 -21.29
N VAL A 72 11.35 -2.38 -20.85
CA VAL A 72 10.18 -2.72 -20.03
C VAL A 72 10.51 -2.51 -18.55
N THR A 73 9.61 -1.85 -17.82
CA THR A 73 9.78 -1.42 -16.43
C THR A 73 8.68 -1.98 -15.54
N ALA A 74 8.82 -1.82 -14.21
CA ALA A 74 7.78 -2.19 -13.25
C ALA A 74 6.44 -1.45 -13.50
N LYS A 75 6.48 -0.25 -14.09
CA LYS A 75 5.28 0.50 -14.47
C LYS A 75 4.48 -0.25 -15.53
N ASP A 76 5.16 -0.80 -16.53
CA ASP A 76 4.51 -1.53 -17.63
C ASP A 76 3.81 -2.79 -17.14
N ILE A 77 4.46 -3.51 -16.21
CA ILE A 77 3.86 -4.67 -15.54
C ILE A 77 2.60 -4.27 -14.77
N ALA A 78 2.69 -3.21 -13.95
CA ALA A 78 1.54 -2.73 -13.16
C ALA A 78 0.39 -2.28 -14.06
N LEU A 79 0.68 -1.64 -15.21
CA LEU A 79 -0.32 -1.25 -16.20
C LEU A 79 -0.98 -2.48 -16.85
N TYR A 80 -0.22 -3.52 -17.16
CA TYR A 80 -0.75 -4.78 -17.72
C TYR A 80 -1.73 -5.49 -16.78
N PHE A 81 -1.55 -5.39 -15.45
CA PHE A 81 -2.47 -6.03 -14.50
C PHE A 81 -3.79 -5.29 -14.31
N ILE A 82 -3.84 -3.99 -14.59
CA ILE A 82 -5.04 -3.17 -14.39
C ILE A 82 -5.84 -2.97 -15.68
N SER A 83 -5.26 -3.31 -16.84
CA SER A 83 -5.92 -3.33 -18.14
C SER A 83 -6.67 -4.64 -18.37
#